data_AF-A0A920VJ19-F1
#
_entry.id   AF-A0A920VJ19-F1
#
_cell.length_a   1.000
_cell.length_b   1.000
_cell.length_c   1.000
_cell.angle_alpha   90.00
_cell.angle_beta   90.00
_cell.angle_gamma   90.00
#
_symmetry.space_group_name_H-M   'P 1'
#
loop_
_entity.id
_entity.type
_entity.pdbx_description
1 polymer ?
#
loop_
_entity_poly.entity_id
_entity_poly.type
_entity_poly.pdbx_seq_one_letter_code
_entity_poly.pdbx_strand_id
1 'polypeptide(L)'
;MEEDAGKLLHDRVPRASAIDLNRAGTALVEIVTEPDLRIPADVRLFLGELKQPLSMWVLAIAIWKREISVLMPISHTQVWISSAWK
;
A
#
# COMPACT_ATOMS: atom_id res chain seq x y z
N MET A 1 12.42 5.48 0.67
CA MET A 1 11.01 5.80 0.94
C MET A 1 10.44 6.33 -0.34
N GLU A 2 9.37 5.71 -0.81
CA GLU A 2 8.75 6.05 -2.09
C GLU A 2 7.29 6.46 -1.88
N GLU A 3 6.68 6.96 -2.94
CA GLU A 3 5.29 7.36 -3.00
C GLU A 3 4.62 6.63 -4.16
N ASP A 4 3.41 6.15 -3.95
CA ASP A 4 2.62 5.56 -5.03
C ASP A 4 2.16 6.62 -6.03
N ALA A 5 2.15 6.26 -7.31
CA ALA A 5 1.66 7.10 -8.38
C ALA A 5 0.14 6.91 -8.59
N GLY A 6 -0.49 7.87 -9.30
CA GLY A 6 -1.86 7.70 -9.77
C GLY A 6 -2.02 6.49 -10.72
N LYS A 7 -3.24 5.95 -10.79
CA LYS A 7 -3.60 4.89 -11.74
C LYS A 7 -3.95 5.50 -13.09
N LEU A 8 -3.33 5.00 -14.16
CA LEU A 8 -3.73 5.29 -15.54
C LEU A 8 -4.81 4.30 -16.00
N LEU A 9 -5.89 4.82 -16.57
CA LEU A 9 -7.03 4.07 -17.08
C LEU A 9 -7.21 4.36 -18.57
N HIS A 10 -6.90 3.39 -19.42
CA HIS A 10 -6.94 3.55 -20.88
C HIS A 10 -8.29 3.20 -21.52
N ASP A 11 -9.23 2.70 -20.73
CA ASP A 11 -10.52 2.14 -21.18
C ASP A 11 -11.74 3.03 -20.86
N ARG A 12 -11.54 4.16 -20.17
CA ARG A 12 -12.63 5.01 -19.68
C ARG A 12 -13.04 6.13 -20.63
N VAL A 13 -12.14 6.58 -21.51
CA VAL A 13 -12.38 7.70 -22.41
C VAL A 13 -11.93 7.32 -23.82
N PRO A 14 -12.80 7.40 -24.85
CA PRO A 14 -12.41 7.09 -26.22
C PRO A 14 -11.22 7.93 -26.69
N ARG A 15 -10.16 7.28 -27.16
CA ARG A 15 -8.91 7.91 -27.67
C ARG A 15 -8.17 8.77 -26.64
N ALA A 16 -8.39 8.58 -25.35
CA ALA A 16 -7.65 9.25 -24.28
C ALA A 16 -7.45 8.32 -23.08
N SER A 17 -6.62 8.73 -22.13
CA SER A 17 -6.42 8.02 -20.85
C SER A 17 -6.95 8.88 -19.72
N ALA A 18 -7.68 8.26 -18.79
CA ALA A 18 -8.08 8.89 -17.54
C ALA A 18 -7.04 8.61 -16.45
N ILE A 19 -6.97 9.51 -15.46
CA ILE A 19 -6.07 9.39 -14.30
C ILE A 19 -6.94 9.30 -13.05
N ASP A 20 -6.72 8.27 -12.24
CA ASP A 20 -7.29 8.11 -10.91
C ASP A 20 -6.20 8.35 -9.86
N LEU A 21 -6.38 9.40 -9.06
CA LEU A 21 -5.42 9.86 -8.07
C LEU A 21 -5.67 9.31 -6.65
N ASN A 22 -6.64 8.41 -6.45
CA ASN A 22 -7.02 7.92 -5.12
C ASN A 22 -5.88 7.30 -4.30
N ARG A 23 -4.84 6.79 -4.96
CA ARG A 23 -3.66 6.19 -4.30
C ARG A 23 -2.40 7.06 -4.39
N ALA A 24 -2.42 8.16 -5.16
CA ALA A 24 -1.29 9.07 -5.25
C ALA A 24 -0.98 9.66 -3.86
N GLY A 25 0.29 9.81 -3.48
CA GLY A 25 0.64 10.24 -2.12
C GLY A 25 0.77 9.12 -1.09
N THR A 26 0.38 7.88 -1.43
CA THR A 26 0.46 6.77 -0.49
C THR A 26 1.93 6.40 -0.24
N ALA A 27 2.34 6.40 1.02
CA ALA A 27 3.70 6.02 1.40
C ALA A 27 3.98 4.55 1.03
N LEU A 28 5.08 4.32 0.31
CA LEU A 28 5.57 3.01 -0.09
C LEU A 28 6.96 2.74 0.50
N VAL A 29 7.22 1.45 0.70
CA VAL A 29 8.54 0.93 1.07
C VAL A 29 8.96 -0.05 -0.02
N GLU A 30 10.09 0.25 -0.66
CA GLU A 30 10.73 -0.65 -1.61
C GLU A 30 11.71 -1.56 -0.85
N ILE A 31 11.49 -2.87 -0.93
CA ILE A 31 12.38 -3.89 -0.33
C ILE A 31 13.18 -4.52 -1.46
N VAL A 32 14.47 -4.22 -1.50
CA VAL A 32 15.41 -4.80 -2.47
C VAL A 32 16.18 -5.93 -1.80
N THR A 33 16.26 -7.08 -2.46
CA THR A 33 17.01 -8.25 -1.99
C THR A 33 18.33 -8.38 -2.74
N GLU A 34 19.30 -9.06 -2.13
CA GLU A 34 20.45 -9.58 -2.85
C GLU A 34 19.99 -10.63 -3.89
N PRO A 35 20.75 -10.86 -4.98
CA PRO A 35 20.37 -11.76 -6.07
C PRO A 35 20.49 -13.26 -5.71
N ASP A 36 19.94 -13.67 -4.57
CA ASP A 36 20.09 -15.02 -3.99
C ASP A 36 18.95 -15.99 -4.32
N LEU A 37 17.83 -15.49 -4.83
CA LEU A 37 16.68 -16.31 -5.22
C LEU A 37 16.93 -16.91 -6.61
N ARG A 38 17.18 -18.22 -6.68
CA ARG A 38 17.63 -18.89 -7.93
C ARG A 38 16.53 -19.64 -8.65
N ILE A 39 15.54 -20.14 -7.91
CA ILE A 39 14.40 -20.87 -8.49
C ILE A 39 13.06 -20.26 -8.06
N PRO A 40 11.98 -20.43 -8.86
CA PRO A 40 10.67 -19.87 -8.53
C PRO A 40 10.09 -20.32 -7.18
N ALA A 41 10.50 -21.50 -6.69
CA ALA A 41 10.09 -22.01 -5.39
C ALA A 41 10.63 -21.14 -4.23
N ASP A 42 11.88 -20.68 -4.32
CA ASP A 42 12.52 -19.82 -3.32
C ASP A 42 11.76 -18.50 -3.18
N VAL A 43 11.38 -17.90 -4.32
CA VAL A 43 10.60 -16.65 -4.35
C VAL A 43 9.25 -16.82 -3.66
N ARG A 44 8.55 -17.93 -3.93
CA ARG A 44 7.25 -18.21 -3.30
C ARG A 44 7.37 -18.38 -1.80
N LEU A 45 8.39 -19.08 -1.33
CA LEU A 45 8.65 -19.26 0.11
C LEU A 45 8.98 -17.92 0.76
N PHE A 46 9.94 -17.18 0.20
CA PHE A 46 10.35 -15.86 0.67
C PHE A 46 9.16 -14.89 0.79
N LEU A 47 8.34 -14.76 -0.25
CA LEU A 47 7.16 -13.88 -0.21
C LEU A 47 6.12 -14.36 0.81
N GLY A 48 5.99 -15.67 1.02
CA GLY A 48 5.12 -16.25 2.04
C GLY A 48 5.57 -15.90 3.46
N GLU A 49 6.87 -16.02 3.73
CA GLU A 49 7.49 -15.66 5.01
C GLU A 49 7.42 -14.15 5.27
N LEU A 50 7.65 -13.32 4.25
CA LEU A 50 7.58 -11.87 4.35
C LEU A 50 6.16 -11.35 4.62
N LYS A 51 5.14 -12.05 4.10
CA LYS A 51 3.73 -11.63 4.23
C LYS A 51 3.26 -11.56 5.68
N GLN A 52 3.64 -12.53 6.52
CA GLN A 52 3.16 -12.60 7.90
C GLN A 52 3.54 -11.37 8.75
N PRO A 53 4.83 -11.01 8.90
CA PRO A 53 5.21 -9.85 9.68
C PRO A 53 4.64 -8.56 9.09
N LEU A 54 4.68 -8.37 7.76
CA LEU A 54 4.11 -7.18 7.13
C LEU A 54 2.61 -7.04 7.41
N SER A 55 1.86 -8.13 7.34
CA SER A 55 0.41 -8.11 7.62
C SER A 55 0.15 -7.72 9.09
N MET A 56 0.95 -8.23 10.02
CA MET A 56 0.86 -7.86 11.43
C MET A 56 1.17 -6.38 11.67
N TRP A 57 2.22 -5.84 11.04
CA TRP A 57 2.57 -4.43 11.14
C TRP A 57 1.50 -3.51 10.55
N VAL A 58 0.91 -3.86 9.41
CA VAL A 58 -0.20 -3.09 8.81
C VAL A 58 -1.40 -3.03 9.77
N LEU A 59 -1.77 -4.16 10.37
CA LEU A 59 -2.84 -4.19 11.37
C LEU A 59 -2.51 -3.35 12.61
N ALA A 60 -1.28 -3.45 13.12
CA ALA A 60 -0.84 -2.67 14.27
C ALA A 60 -0.89 -1.16 13.99
N ILE A 61 -0.41 -0.72 12.82
CA ILE A 61 -0.49 0.69 12.39
C ILE A 61 -1.95 1.14 12.26
N ALA A 62 -2.82 0.29 11.70
CA ALA A 62 -4.24 0.61 11.57
C ALA A 62 -4.94 0.75 12.93
N ILE A 63 -4.66 -0.16 13.87
CA ILE A 63 -5.17 -0.11 15.25
C ILE A 63 -4.67 1.16 15.94
N TRP A 64 -3.36 1.43 15.87
CA TRP A 64 -2.75 2.61 16.47
C TRP A 64 -3.35 3.91 15.91
N LYS A 65 -3.54 4.01 14.59
CA LYS A 65 -4.22 5.16 13.97
C LYS A 65 -5.65 5.33 14.50
N ARG A 66 -6.39 4.24 14.69
CA ARG A 66 -7.74 4.29 15.27
C ARG A 66 -7.72 4.78 16.72
N GLU A 67 -6.84 4.26 17.56
CA GLU A 67 -6.72 4.69 18.96
C GLU A 67 -6.34 6.16 19.09
N ILE A 68 -5.38 6.63 18.30
CA ILE A 68 -5.01 8.05 18.29
C ILE A 68 -6.15 8.94 17.81
N SER A 69 -6.91 8.52 16.78
CA SER A 69 -8.03 9.31 16.30
C SER A 69 -9.14 9.49 17.34
N VAL A 70 -9.25 8.57 18.31
CA VAL A 70 -10.17 8.66 19.45
C VAL A 70 -9.61 9.58 20.54
N LEU A 71 -8.29 9.57 20.76
CA LEU A 71 -7.62 10.34 21.81
C LEU A 71 -7.35 11.80 21.44
N MET A 72 -7.16 12.09 20.15
CA MET A 72 -6.98 13.44 19.62
C MET A 72 -7.89 13.64 18.41
N PRO A 73 -9.12 14.17 18.59
CA PRO A 73 -9.98 14.52 17.48
C PRO A 73 -9.44 15.77 16.78
N ILE A 74 -8.49 15.59 15.87
CA ILE A 74 -7.98 16.66 15.01
C ILE A 74 -9.05 16.92 13.96
N SER A 75 -9.63 18.13 13.94
CA SER A 75 -10.53 18.54 12.86
C SER A 75 -9.71 18.72 11.57
N HIS A 76 -10.11 18.03 10.51
CA HIS A 76 -9.59 18.12 9.13
C HIS A 76 -8.21 17.51 8.84
N THR A 77 -8.11 16.18 8.80
CA THR A 77 -7.56 15.47 7.63
C THR A 77 -7.99 14.00 7.67
N GLN A 78 -8.95 13.59 6.84
CA GLN A 78 -9.32 12.18 6.70
C GLN A 78 -8.29 11.46 5.85
N VAL A 79 -7.43 10.64 6.45
CA VAL A 79 -6.63 9.64 5.72
C VAL A 79 -7.52 8.41 5.53
N TRP A 80 -8.04 8.24 4.31
CA TRP A 80 -8.90 7.12 3.92
C TRP A 80 -8.09 5.82 3.78
N ILE A 81 -7.93 5.07 4.87
CA ILE A 81 -7.43 3.67 4.82
C ILE A 81 -8.65 2.74 4.70
N SER A 82 -9.36 2.79 3.58
CA SER A 82 -10.45 1.81 3.35
C SER A 82 -10.63 1.40 1.88
N SER A 83 -9.98 2.06 0.93
CA SER A 83 -10.12 1.76 -0.51
C SER A 83 -8.95 1.00 -1.13
N ALA A 84 -7.87 0.72 -0.40
CA ALA A 84 -6.71 -0.01 -0.94
C ALA A 84 -6.90 -1.55 -1.07
N TRP A 85 -8.05 -2.09 -0.64
CA TRP A 85 -8.34 -3.54 -0.65
C TRP A 85 -9.75 -3.86 -1.16
N LYS A 86 -10.22 -3.17 -2.20
CA LYS A 86 -11.38 -3.60 -3.01
C LYS A 86 -11.07 -3.49 -4.49
#